data_AF-A0A2G9MU87-F1
#
_entry.id   AF-A0A2G9MU87-F1
#
_cell.length_a   1.000
_cell.length_b   1.000
_cell.length_c   1.000
_cell.angle_alpha   90.00
_cell.angle_beta   90.00
_cell.angle_gamma   90.00
#
_symmetry.space_group_name_H-M   'P 1'
#
loop_
_entity.id
_entity.type
_entity.pdbx_description
1 polymer ?
#
loop_
_entity_poly.entity_id
_entity_poly.type
_entity_poly.pdbx_seq_one_letter_code
_entity_poly.pdbx_strand_id
1 'polypeptide(L)' 'MPGFDHIIAKSLNDIIKENLGIKTVQKIENRLFEKYGISWTPALEEFEKIDFVLKELFGDTGAKGLEHR' A
#
# COMPACT_ATOMS: atom_id res chain seq x y z
N MET A 1 -8.25 -20.59 3.69
CA MET A 1 -9.59 -20.17 3.21
C MET A 1 -9.47 -18.71 2.78
N PRO A 2 -9.58 -18.36 1.49
CA PRO A 2 -9.15 -17.05 0.96
C PRO A 2 -10.20 -15.93 1.13
N GLY A 3 -11.31 -16.18 1.83
CA GLY A 3 -12.44 -15.24 1.91
C GLY A 3 -12.23 -14.09 2.91
N PHE A 4 -11.42 -14.29 3.95
CA PHE A 4 -11.18 -13.26 4.97
C PHE A 4 -10.11 -12.26 4.48
N ASP A 5 -9.01 -12.74 3.91
CA ASP A 5 -7.95 -11.91 3.30
C ASP A 5 -8.49 -10.95 2.24
N HIS A 6 -9.44 -11.38 1.41
CA HIS A 6 -10.00 -10.53 0.36
C HIS A 6 -10.88 -9.38 0.89
N ILE A 7 -11.63 -9.62 1.97
CA ILE A 7 -12.48 -8.59 2.59
C ILE A 7 -11.61 -7.56 3.32
N ILE A 8 -10.58 -8.02 4.01
CA ILE A 8 -9.62 -7.14 4.67
C ILE A 8 -8.83 -6.35 3.64
N ALA A 9 -8.31 -6.98 2.58
CA ALA A 9 -7.58 -6.30 1.51
C ALA A 9 -8.43 -5.23 0.81
N LYS A 10 -9.71 -5.51 0.55
CA LYS A 10 -10.63 -4.52 -0.03
C LYS A 10 -10.87 -3.34 0.91
N SER A 11 -11.16 -3.62 2.17
CA SER A 11 -11.42 -2.57 3.18
C SER A 11 -10.17 -1.72 3.40
N LEU A 12 -8.99 -2.34 3.47
CA LEU A 12 -7.70 -1.65 3.58
C LEU A 12 -7.42 -0.79 2.36
N ASN A 13 -7.68 -1.30 1.16
CA ASN A 13 -7.56 -0.55 -0.09
C ASN A 13 -8.46 0.70 -0.08
N ASP A 14 -9.71 0.59 0.37
CA ASP A 14 -10.63 1.73 0.45
C ASP A 14 -10.16 2.76 1.49
N ILE A 15 -9.76 2.32 2.69
CA ILE A 15 -9.21 3.20 3.74
C ILE A 15 -7.95 3.92 3.25
N ILE A 16 -7.03 3.22 2.59
CA ILE A 16 -5.79 3.80 2.07
C ILE A 16 -6.09 4.79 0.93
N LYS A 17 -7.02 4.47 0.03
CA LYS A 17 -7.44 5.39 -1.05
C LYS A 17 -8.12 6.64 -0.50
N GLU A 18 -8.90 6.52 0.56
CA GLU A 18 -9.55 7.65 1.23
C GLU A 18 -8.53 8.54 1.97
N ASN A 19 -7.57 7.94 2.68
CA ASN A 19 -6.57 8.68 3.46
C ASN A 19 -5.44 9.28 2.62
N LEU A 20 -4.90 8.52 1.67
CA LEU A 20 -3.77 8.96 0.83
C LEU A 20 -4.22 9.67 -0.45
N GLY A 21 -5.45 9.41 -0.90
CA GLY A 21 -5.97 9.87 -2.18
C GLY A 21 -5.57 8.98 -3.37
N ILE A 22 -6.45 8.92 -4.37
CA ILE A 22 -6.32 8.04 -5.56
C ILE A 22 -4.99 8.26 -6.30
N LYS A 23 -4.54 9.51 -6.45
CA LYS A 23 -3.28 9.85 -7.14
C LYS A 23 -2.06 9.26 -6.43
N THR A 24 -2.09 9.26 -5.10
CA THR A 24 -1.00 8.74 -4.26
C THR A 24 -0.95 7.23 -4.34
N VAL A 25 -2.11 6.56 -4.31
CA VAL A 25 -2.20 5.11 -4.49
C VAL A 25 -1.70 4.69 -5.87
N GLN A 26 -2.04 5.41 -6.94
CA GLN A 26 -1.49 5.15 -8.27
C GLN A 26 0.04 5.32 -8.32
N LYS A 27 0.58 6.32 -7.60
CA LYS A 27 2.04 6.51 -7.51
C LYS A 27 2.72 5.34 -6.80
N ILE A 28 2.12 4.83 -5.73
CA ILE A 28 2.61 3.66 -4.99
C ILE A 28 2.52 2.41 -5.85
N GLU A 29 1.40 2.18 -6.52
CA GLU A 29 1.20 1.03 -7.41
C GLU A 29 2.19 1.02 -8.57
N ASN A 30 2.39 2.15 -9.24
CA ASN A 30 3.40 2.27 -10.29
C ASN A 30 4.78 1.88 -9.75
N ARG A 31 5.12 2.33 -8.54
CA ARG A 31 6.44 2.08 -7.98
C ARG A 31 6.64 0.64 -7.50
N LEU A 32 5.60 0.02 -6.94
CA LEU A 32 5.56 -1.41 -6.63
C LEU A 32 5.76 -2.24 -7.89
N PHE A 33 5.10 -1.85 -9.00
CA PHE A 33 5.24 -2.53 -10.28
C PHE A 33 6.64 -2.37 -10.87
N GLU A 34 7.19 -1.14 -10.90
CA GLU A 34 8.54 -0.88 -11.40
C GLU A 34 9.62 -1.66 -10.65
N LYS A 35 9.46 -1.83 -9.33
CA LYS A 35 10.51 -2.41 -8.48
C LYS A 35 10.38 -3.91 -8.26
N TYR A 36 9.15 -4.39 -8.08
CA TYR A 36 8.87 -5.78 -7.70
C TYR A 36 8.03 -6.52 -8.73
N GLY A 37 7.52 -5.84 -9.77
CA GLY A 37 6.64 -6.45 -10.78
C GLY A 37 5.26 -6.82 -10.24
N ILE A 38 4.83 -6.25 -9.11
CA ILE A 38 3.56 -6.59 -8.45
C ILE A 38 2.57 -5.42 -8.53
N SER A 39 1.29 -5.76 -8.67
CA SER A 39 0.18 -4.80 -8.58
C SER A 39 -0.23 -4.53 -7.13
N TRP A 40 -1.10 -3.54 -6.91
CA TRP A 40 -1.55 -3.15 -5.57
C TRP A 40 -2.14 -4.30 -4.75
N THR A 41 -3.00 -5.12 -5.34
CA THR A 41 -3.69 -6.22 -4.62
C THR A 41 -2.72 -7.26 -4.02
N PRO A 42 -1.79 -7.88 -4.77
CA PRO A 42 -0.80 -8.78 -4.18
C PRO A 42 0.17 -8.06 -3.25
N ALA A 43 0.44 -6.77 -3.44
CA ALA A 43 1.26 -6.00 -2.52
C ALA A 43 0.63 -5.86 -1.13
N LEU A 44 -0.71 -5.88 -1.02
CA LEU A 44 -1.41 -5.84 0.27
C LEU A 44 -1.15 -7.09 1.12
N GLU A 45 -0.77 -8.21 0.50
CA GLU A 45 -0.35 -9.42 1.22
C GLU A 45 1.13 -9.32 1.65
N GLU A 46 1.91 -8.43 1.02
CA GLU A 46 3.33 -8.20 1.28
C GLU A 46 3.59 -6.79 1.80
N PHE A 47 3.06 -6.50 3.00
CA PHE A 47 3.16 -5.19 3.67
C PHE A 47 4.57 -4.60 3.71
N GLU A 48 5.61 -5.42 3.83
CA GLU A 48 7.01 -4.99 3.80
C GLU A 48 7.39 -4.24 2.51
N LYS A 49 6.83 -4.65 1.37
CA LYS A 49 7.09 -4.03 0.06
C LYS A 49 6.36 -2.71 -0.05
N ILE A 50 5.14 -2.63 0.50
CA ILE A 50 4.40 -1.37 0.58
C ILE A 50 5.15 -0.38 1.49
N ASP A 51 5.56 -0.79 2.69
CA ASP A 51 6.32 0.04 3.62
C ASP A 51 7.61 0.57 2.98
N PHE A 52 8.36 -0.30 2.29
CA PHE A 52 9.56 0.13 1.57
C PHE A 52 9.23 1.22 0.53
N VAL A 53 8.22 1.00 -0.31
CA VAL A 53 7.85 1.95 -1.37
C VAL A 53 7.34 3.25 -0.78
N LEU A 54 6.61 3.21 0.33
CA LEU A 54 6.16 4.39 1.04
C LEU A 54 7.34 5.20 1.59
N LYS A 55 8.33 4.54 2.20
CA LYS A 55 9.58 5.18 2.65
C LYS A 55 10.37 5.76 1.47
N GLU A 56 10.39 5.10 0.33
CA GLU A 56 11.06 5.59 -0.88
C GLU A 56 10.34 6.84 -1.45
N LEU A 57 9.01 6.83 -1.50
CA LEU A 57 8.22 7.90 -2.13
C LEU A 57 8.02 9.13 -1.23
N PHE A 58 7.95 8.94 0.09
CA PHE A 58 7.58 9.98 1.06
C PHE A 58 8.64 10.20 2.15
N GLY A 59 9.74 9.46 2.12
CA GLY A 59 10.78 9.48 3.17
C GLY A 59 10.34 8.82 4.47
N ASP A 60 11.24 8.78 5.46
CA ASP A 60 11.02 8.18 6.79
C ASP A 60 9.84 8.83 7.55
N THR A 61 9.46 10.06 7.18
CA THR A 61 8.36 10.81 7.80
C THR A 61 6.98 10.42 7.25
N GLY A 62 6.90 9.94 5.99
CA GLY A 62 5.64 9.53 5.37
C GLY A 62 5.16 8.14 5.78
N ALA A 63 6.08 7.22 6.05
CA ALA A 63 5.75 5.89 6.56
C ALA A 63 5.34 5.90 8.05
N LYS A 64 5.96 6.78 8.85
CA LYS A 64 5.60 6.99 10.26
C LYS A 64 4.15 7.41 10.50
N GLY A 65 3.48 7.99 9.50
CA GLY A 65 2.06 8.33 9.57
C GLY A 65 1.12 7.10 9.63
N LEU A 66 1.58 5.93 9.18
CA LEU A 66 0.83 4.67 9.25
C LEU A 66 1.18 3.84 10.50
N GLU A 67 2.32 4.11 11.12
CA GLU A 67 2.81 3.39 12.31
C GLU A 67 2.21 3.92 13.63
N HIS A 68 1.21 4.82 13.57
CA HIS A 68 0.61 5.40 14.76
C HIS A 68 -0.92 5.30 14.74
N ARG A 69 -1.43 4.13 15.18
CA ARG A 69 -2.53 3.95 16.13
C ARG A 69 -2.77 2.47 16.41
#